data_AF-A0A938JY35-F1
#
_entry.id   AF-A0A938JY35-F1
#
_cell.length_a   1.000
_cell.length_b   1.000
_cell.length_c   1.000
_cell.angle_alpha   90.00
_cell.angle_beta   90.00
_cell.angle_gamma   90.00
#
_symmetry.space_group_name_H-M   'P 1'
#
loop_
_entity.id
_entity.type
_entity.pdbx_description
1 polymer ?
#
loop_
_entity_poly.entity_id
_entity_poly.type
_entity_poly.pdbx_seq_one_letter_code
_entity_poly.pdbx_strand_id
1 'polypeptide(L)'
;MPFWKPHALATPHADQINLRIGDQVVATADLDGVPAGTAGKVILANGFNWQRYRVLFANGAEIGDLDARQIAATGRTAKRLARIAKRG
;
A
#
# COMPACT_ATOMS: atom_id res chain seq x y z
N MET A 1 2.43 17.46 9.87
CA MET A 1 1.98 16.09 10.22
C MET A 1 3.16 15.30 10.75
N PRO A 2 3.04 14.54 11.86
CA PRO A 2 4.13 13.73 12.38
C PRO A 2 4.52 12.64 11.38
N PHE A 3 5.81 12.58 11.03
CA PHE A 3 6.39 11.56 10.17
C PHE A 3 6.78 10.35 11.02
N TRP A 4 6.03 9.25 10.92
CA TRP A 4 6.33 8.01 11.64
C TRP A 4 7.43 7.22 10.92
N LYS A 5 8.53 6.94 11.62
CA LYS A 5 9.59 6.05 11.11
C LYS A 5 9.07 4.60 11.07
N PRO A 6 9.18 3.89 9.93
CA PRO A 6 8.86 2.47 9.86
C PRO A 6 9.76 1.65 10.81
N HIS A 7 9.23 0.56 11.36
CA HIS A 7 10.01 -0.36 12.18
C HIS A 7 11.09 -1.07 11.35
N ALA A 8 12.29 -1.29 11.92
CA ALA A 8 13.44 -1.85 11.20
C ALA A 8 13.20 -3.28 10.66
N LEU A 9 12.29 -4.03 11.28
CA LEU A 9 11.90 -5.39 10.89
C LEU A 9 10.64 -5.44 10.01
N ALA A 10 10.18 -4.30 9.49
CA ALA A 10 9.04 -4.21 8.58
C ALA A 10 9.39 -4.70 7.15
N THR A 11 9.93 -5.91 7.05
CA THR A 11 10.20 -6.54 5.74
C THR A 11 9.01 -7.45 5.42
N PRO A 12 8.20 -7.14 4.39
CA PRO A 12 7.08 -7.99 4.01
C PRO A 12 7.56 -9.38 3.59
N HIS A 13 6.81 -10.42 3.99
CA HIS A 13 6.96 -11.77 3.46
C HIS A 13 6.77 -11.79 1.93
N ALA A 14 7.31 -12.82 1.25
CA ALA A 14 7.25 -12.95 -0.21
C ALA A 14 5.82 -12.83 -0.77
N ASP A 15 4.82 -13.25 -0.01
CA ASP A 15 3.40 -13.24 -0.40
C ASP A 15 2.72 -11.88 -0.17
N GLN A 16 3.43 -10.88 0.35
CA GLN A 16 2.91 -9.55 0.65
C GLN A 16 3.39 -8.53 -0.39
N ILE A 17 2.49 -7.64 -0.80
CA ILE A 17 2.86 -6.50 -1.64
C ILE A 17 3.87 -5.62 -0.88
N ASN A 18 5.00 -5.27 -1.50
CA ASN A 18 6.08 -4.49 -0.89
C ASN A 18 5.94 -2.99 -1.20
N LEU A 19 4.93 -2.35 -0.61
CA LEU A 19 4.66 -0.92 -0.78
C LEU A 19 5.43 -0.09 0.25
N ARG A 20 5.70 1.16 -0.12
CA ARG A 20 6.36 2.17 0.71
C ARG A 20 5.52 3.43 0.78
N ILE A 21 5.79 4.28 1.77
CA ILE A 21 5.17 5.61 1.84
C ILE A 21 5.42 6.35 0.51
N GLY A 22 4.35 6.89 -0.06
CA GLY A 22 4.34 7.61 -1.34
C GLY A 22 3.96 6.76 -2.56
N ASP A 23 3.94 5.44 -2.43
CA ASP A 23 3.53 4.56 -3.52
C ASP A 23 2.07 4.80 -3.95
N GLN A 24 1.84 4.62 -5.25
CA GLN A 24 0.53 4.79 -5.86
C GLN A 24 -0.19 3.45 -5.91
N VAL A 25 -1.46 3.48 -5.49
CA VAL A 25 -2.32 2.31 -5.42
C VAL A 25 -3.71 2.63 -5.95
N VAL A 26 -4.51 1.59 -6.12
CA VAL A 26 -5.94 1.67 -6.43
C VAL A 26 -6.70 0.69 -5.54
N ALA A 27 -7.89 1.08 -5.09
CA ALA A 27 -8.81 0.17 -4.42
C ALA A 27 -9.25 -0.94 -5.39
N THR A 28 -9.18 -2.20 -4.97
CA THR A 28 -9.61 -3.36 -5.79
C THR A 28 -10.99 -3.87 -5.41
N ALA A 29 -11.53 -3.39 -4.28
CA ALA A 29 -12.87 -3.68 -3.78
C ALA A 29 -13.47 -2.40 -3.22
N ASP A 30 -14.78 -2.38 -3.04
CA ASP A 30 -15.44 -1.30 -2.32
C ASP A 30 -15.02 -1.35 -0.84
N LEU A 31 -14.54 -0.22 -0.34
CA LEU A 31 -14.21 0.01 1.06
C LEU A 31 -15.17 1.05 1.63
N ASP A 32 -15.11 1.25 2.95
CA ASP A 32 -15.95 2.25 3.63
C ASP A 32 -15.71 3.65 3.03
N GLY A 33 -16.71 4.15 2.31
CA GLY A 33 -16.65 5.44 1.61
C GLY A 33 -15.69 5.51 0.42
N VAL A 34 -15.09 4.41 -0.04
CA VAL A 34 -14.15 4.37 -1.17
C VAL A 34 -14.56 3.29 -2.18
N PRO A 35 -15.11 3.67 -3.34
CA PRO A 35 -15.45 2.71 -4.38
C PRO A 35 -14.21 1.99 -4.95
N ALA A 36 -14.40 0.77 -5.44
CA ALA A 36 -13.39 0.06 -6.22
C ALA A 36 -12.94 0.93 -7.41
N GLY A 37 -11.65 0.88 -7.74
CA GLY A 37 -11.05 1.73 -8.79
C GLY A 37 -10.61 3.12 -8.32
N THR A 38 -10.91 3.51 -7.08
CA THR A 38 -10.44 4.80 -6.53
C THR A 38 -8.93 4.79 -6.35
N ALA A 39 -8.25 5.75 -6.96
CA ALA A 39 -6.81 5.93 -6.82
C ALA A 39 -6.46 6.42 -5.40
N GLY A 40 -5.30 6.01 -4.90
CA GLY A 40 -4.82 6.42 -3.58
C GLY A 40 -3.30 6.44 -3.49
N LYS A 41 -2.82 7.05 -2.41
CA LYS A 41 -1.41 7.16 -2.07
C LYS A 41 -1.15 6.58 -0.68
N VAL A 42 -0.16 5.70 -0.59
CA VAL A 42 0.27 5.15 0.70
C VAL A 42 0.87 6.26 1.55
N ILE A 43 0.33 6.47 2.75
CA ILE A 43 0.81 7.44 3.73
C ILE A 43 1.45 6.79 4.95
N LEU A 44 1.16 5.50 5.19
CA LEU A 44 1.85 4.67 6.18
C LEU A 44 2.08 3.28 5.60
N ALA A 45 3.29 2.78 5.74
CA ALA A 45 3.64 1.40 5.48
C ALA A 45 4.28 0.85 6.76
N ASN A 46 3.49 0.17 7.59
CA ASN A 46 3.96 -0.34 8.88
C ASN A 46 3.58 -1.81 9.05
N GLY A 47 4.46 -2.58 9.66
CA GLY A 47 4.25 -4.01 9.88
C GLY A 47 5.47 -4.64 10.54
N PHE A 48 5.30 -5.82 11.11
CA PHE A 48 6.40 -6.67 11.58
C PHE A 48 6.32 -8.02 10.89
N ASN A 49 5.24 -8.78 11.14
CA ASN A 49 4.89 -10.00 10.39
C ASN A 49 3.82 -9.77 9.30
N TRP A 50 2.91 -8.82 9.53
CA TRP A 50 1.90 -8.40 8.54
C TRP A 50 2.11 -6.94 8.17
N GLN A 51 2.45 -6.67 6.92
CA GLN A 51 2.56 -5.32 6.42
C GLN A 51 1.16 -4.73 6.22
N ARG A 52 0.86 -3.66 6.96
CA ARG A 52 -0.40 -2.92 6.89
C ARG A 52 -0.17 -1.53 6.33
N TYR A 53 -1.06 -1.18 5.41
CA TYR A 53 -1.00 0.08 4.70
C TYR A 53 -2.09 1.00 5.17
N ARG A 54 -1.72 2.28 5.27
CA ARG A 54 -2.69 3.36 5.32
C ARG A 54 -2.61 4.14 4.03
N VAL A 55 -3.77 4.35 3.41
CA VAL A 55 -3.88 4.99 2.10
C VAL A 55 -4.80 6.18 2.22
N LEU A 56 -4.32 7.32 1.71
CA LEU A 56 -5.15 8.48 1.44
C LEU A 56 -5.66 8.38 0.00
N PHE A 57 -6.96 8.20 -0.15
CA PHE A 57 -7.62 8.08 -1.44
C PHE A 57 -7.94 9.45 -2.06
N ALA A 58 -8.10 9.47 -3.39
CA ALA A 58 -8.36 10.69 -4.15
C ALA A 58 -9.69 11.37 -3.80
N ASN A 59 -10.63 10.62 -3.22
CA ASN A 59 -11.89 11.15 -2.69
C ASN A 59 -11.75 11.78 -1.28
N GLY A 60 -10.54 11.82 -0.73
CA GLY A 60 -10.25 12.40 0.59
C GLY A 60 -10.36 11.43 1.77
N ALA A 61 -10.80 10.19 1.54
CA ALA A 61 -10.89 9.18 2.60
C ALA A 61 -9.51 8.62 2.97
N GLU A 62 -9.28 8.43 4.27
CA GLU A 62 -8.09 7.78 4.82
C GLU A 62 -8.48 6.42 5.41
N ILE A 63 -8.03 5.33 4.79
CA ILE A 63 -8.32 3.97 5.26
C ILE A 63 -7.01 3.31 5.68
N GLY A 64 -7.01 2.74 6.89
CA GLY A 64 -5.91 1.97 7.46
C GLY A 64 -6.10 0.46 7.31
N ASP A 65 -5.11 -0.29 7.77
CA ASP A 65 -5.14 -1.75 7.85
C ASP A 65 -5.27 -2.48 6.49
N LEU A 66 -4.92 -1.80 5.39
CA LEU A 66 -5.06 -2.32 4.04
C LEU A 66 -3.93 -3.29 3.67
N ASP A 67 -4.26 -4.28 2.85
CA ASP A 67 -3.33 -5.25 2.27
C ASP A 67 -3.67 -5.57 0.79
N ALA A 68 -2.99 -6.57 0.21
CA ALA A 68 -3.14 -6.97 -1.19
C ALA A 68 -4.54 -7.44 -1.61
N ARG A 69 -5.44 -7.71 -0.66
CA ARG A 69 -6.84 -8.07 -0.93
C ARG A 69 -7.68 -6.86 -1.31
N GLN A 70 -7.26 -5.68 -0.86
CA GLN A 70 -8.05 -4.44 -0.94
C GLN A 70 -7.40 -3.39 -1.83
N ILE A 71 -6.08 -3.45 -2.02
CA ILE A 71 -5.33 -2.50 -2.84
C ILE A 71 -4.33 -3.17 -3.77
N ALA A 72 -4.19 -2.60 -4.97
CA ALA A 72 -3.18 -2.99 -5.94
C ALA A 72 -2.27 -1.81 -6.27
N ALA A 73 -0.98 -2.09 -6.48
CA ALA A 73 -0.03 -1.09 -6.95
C ALA A 73 -0.36 -0.64 -8.38
N THR A 74 -0.16 0.66 -8.66
CA THR A 74 -0.39 1.22 -10.00
C THR A 74 0.81 2.00 -10.53
N GLY A 75 0.81 2.26 -11.84
CA GLY A 75 1.79 3.12 -12.51
C GLY A 75 3.25 2.75 -12.23
N ARG A 76 4.02 3.70 -11.71
CA ARG A 76 5.46 3.50 -11.40
C ARG A 76 5.69 2.49 -10.28
N THR A 77 4.79 2.42 -9.31
CA THR A 77 4.89 1.45 -8.21
C THR A 77 4.74 0.03 -8.73
N ALA A 78 3.75 -0.23 -9.59
CA ALA A 78 3.57 -1.55 -10.22
C ALA A 78 4.82 -2.00 -11.00
N LYS A 79 5.39 -1.10 -11.80
CA LYS A 79 6.65 -1.36 -12.54
C LYS A 79 7.82 -1.68 -11.61
N ARG A 80 7.95 -0.95 -10.49
CA ARG A 80 8.98 -1.19 -9.47
C ARG A 80 8.83 -2.59 -8.86
N LEU A 81 7.62 -2.95 -8.47
CA LEU A 81 7.33 -4.26 -7.88
C LEU A 81 7.62 -5.40 -8.85
N ALA A 82 7.17 -5.29 -10.10
CA ALA A 82 7.45 -6.29 -11.13
C ALA A 82 8.96 -6.50 -11.36
N ARG A 83 9.76 -5.42 -11.29
CA ARG A 83 11.23 -5.52 -11.42
C ARG A 83 11.88 -6.20 -10.22
N ILE A 84 11.36 -6.00 -9.01
CA ILE A 84 11.84 -6.67 -7.79
C ILE A 84 11.50 -8.15 -7.87
N ALA A 85 10.28 -8.51 -8.28
CA ALA A 85 9.84 -9.89 -8.42
C ALA A 85 10.66 -10.69 -9.45
N LYS A 86 11.17 -10.06 -10.51
CA LYS A 86 12.05 -10.70 -11.51
C LYS A 86 13.50 -10.92 -11.06
N ARG A 87 13.91 -10.31 -9.93
CA ARG A 87 15.29 -10.33 -9.43
C ARG A 87 15.47 -11.27 -8.23
N GLY A 88 14.38 -11.72 -7.62
CA GLY A 88 14.38 -12.82 -6.65
C GLY A 88 14.15 -14.14 -7.37
#